data_AF-A0A2E6AXK0-F1
#
_entry.id   AF-A0A2E6AXK0-F1
#
_cell.length_a   1.000
_cell.length_b   1.000
_cell.length_c   1.000
_cell.angle_alpha   90.00
_cell.angle_beta   90.00
_cell.angle_gamma   90.00
#
_symmetry.space_group_name_H-M   'P 1'
#
loop_
_entity.id
_entity.type
_entity.pdbx_description
1 polymer ?
#
loop_
_entity_poly.entity_id
_entity_poly.type
_entity_poly.pdbx_seq_one_letter_code
_entity_poly.pdbx_strand_id
1 'polypeptide(L)'
;MNQILRLLILLLAIFFSIHLLNNKLFDLPPIAKLLDPFHGYAKIKINDRKNIFDEKIINNVEIIWDENYIPHIFAENDNDLYFAQGYVVARDRLWQMDFITRVYEGRLSEILGYNHAILTNDRFMRTVGITEGAKQSLSSIAVCEQKESINQNWNGLESSCTGEIIILEPKIYKMLTSFSKGVNKYINSIAWDELPIEFKILDYQPEYWSPFKTCILLKSMTLTLSGRNSDIVYEVIKQKYGIESAKNYFQSFHTS
;
A
#
# COMPACT_ATOMS: atom_id res chain seq x y z
N MET A 1 4.12 51.72 -22.56
CA MET A 1 3.33 50.63 -21.93
C MET A 1 2.93 51.09 -20.54
N ASN A 2 1.64 51.34 -20.32
CA ASN A 2 1.13 51.98 -19.10
C ASN A 2 1.48 51.15 -17.85
N GLN A 3 1.83 51.80 -16.75
CA GLN A 3 2.17 51.13 -15.48
C GLN A 3 1.04 50.20 -15.02
N ILE A 4 -0.22 50.61 -15.24
CA ILE A 4 -1.42 49.80 -14.96
C ILE A 4 -1.45 48.51 -15.78
N LEU A 5 -1.08 48.56 -17.07
CA LEU A 5 -1.05 47.39 -17.93
C LEU A 5 0.04 46.39 -17.51
N ARG A 6 1.21 46.87 -17.07
CA ARG A 6 2.27 46.02 -16.49
C ARG A 6 1.79 45.32 -15.22
N LEU A 7 1.08 46.04 -14.35
CA LEU A 7 0.58 45.50 -13.09
C LEU A 7 -0.48 44.40 -13.32
N LEU A 8 -1.39 44.61 -14.28
CA LEU A 8 -2.39 43.60 -14.67
C LEU A 8 -1.76 42.34 -15.24
N ILE A 9 -0.73 42.47 -16.09
CA ILE A 9 -0.01 41.32 -16.66
C ILE A 9 0.68 40.51 -15.55
N LEU A 10 1.31 41.18 -14.57
CA LEU A 10 1.95 40.49 -13.44
C LEU A 10 0.93 39.78 -12.55
N LEU A 11 -0.21 40.40 -12.24
CA LEU A 11 -1.28 39.78 -11.45
C LEU A 11 -1.88 38.56 -12.15
N LEU A 12 -2.11 38.65 -13.47
CA LEU A 12 -2.55 37.51 -14.28
C LEU A 12 -1.51 36.40 -14.33
N ALA A 13 -0.23 36.73 -14.45
CA ALA A 13 0.86 35.75 -14.45
C ALA A 13 0.97 35.04 -13.09
N ILE A 14 0.83 35.77 -11.98
CA ILE A 14 0.82 35.20 -10.62
C ILE A 14 -0.41 34.30 -10.43
N PHE A 15 -1.60 34.77 -10.79
CA PHE A 15 -2.82 33.98 -10.70
C PHE A 15 -2.72 32.70 -11.53
N PHE A 16 -2.24 32.81 -12.78
CA PHE A 16 -2.01 31.67 -13.65
C PHE A 16 -0.96 30.72 -13.08
N SER A 17 0.16 31.23 -12.53
CA SER A 17 1.19 30.40 -11.90
C SER A 17 0.67 29.65 -10.67
N ILE A 18 -0.11 30.32 -9.81
CA ILE A 18 -0.74 29.68 -8.64
C ILE A 18 -1.71 28.60 -9.11
N HIS A 19 -2.53 28.91 -10.12
CA HIS A 19 -3.47 27.95 -10.70
C HIS A 19 -2.76 26.74 -11.32
N LEU A 20 -1.66 26.97 -12.03
CA LEU A 20 -0.82 25.95 -12.65
C LEU A 20 -0.15 25.04 -11.62
N LEU A 21 0.37 25.62 -10.52
CA LEU A 21 1.06 24.88 -9.46
C LEU A 21 0.10 24.10 -8.56
N ASN A 22 -1.14 24.58 -8.40
CA ASN A 22 -2.13 23.99 -7.50
C ASN A 22 -3.00 22.92 -8.19
N ASN A 23 -3.09 22.93 -9.52
CA ASN A 23 -3.79 21.92 -10.29
C ASN A 23 -2.83 20.87 -10.86
N LYS A 24 -3.33 19.64 -11.06
CA LYS A 24 -2.57 18.58 -11.74
C LYS A 24 -2.23 19.05 -13.16
N LEU A 25 -0.94 19.04 -13.50
CA LEU A 25 -0.46 19.37 -14.83
C LEU A 25 -0.04 18.08 -15.53
N PHE A 26 -0.82 17.64 -16.52
CA PHE A 26 -0.66 16.32 -17.15
C PHE A 26 -0.69 15.19 -16.09
N ASP A 27 0.31 14.32 -16.09
CA ASP A 27 0.48 13.21 -15.15
C ASP A 27 1.23 13.62 -13.86
N LEU A 28 1.60 14.91 -13.71
CA LEU A 28 2.29 15.38 -12.52
C LEU A 28 1.28 15.79 -11.43
N PRO A 29 1.46 15.34 -10.18
CA PRO A 29 0.65 15.81 -9.08
C PRO A 29 0.94 17.28 -8.74
N PRO A 30 0.08 17.94 -7.94
CA PRO A 30 0.21 19.37 -7.64
C PRO A 30 1.52 19.70 -6.91
N ILE A 31 2.43 20.41 -7.58
CA ILE A 31 3.76 20.75 -7.05
C ILE A 31 3.67 21.84 -5.96
N ALA A 32 2.61 22.67 -5.95
CA ALA A 32 2.39 23.69 -4.92
C ALA A 32 2.46 23.10 -3.50
N LYS A 33 1.82 21.94 -3.28
CA LYS A 33 1.79 21.26 -1.98
C LYS A 33 3.18 20.78 -1.55
N LEU A 34 4.01 20.37 -2.51
CA LEU A 34 5.39 19.97 -2.25
C LEU A 34 6.29 21.15 -1.90
N LEU A 35 6.10 22.31 -2.54
CA LEU A 35 6.91 23.51 -2.33
C LEU A 35 6.41 24.41 -1.19
N ASP A 36 5.29 24.06 -0.54
CA ASP A 36 4.78 24.81 0.61
C ASP A 36 5.84 24.86 1.73
N PRO A 37 6.33 26.04 2.13
CA PRO A 37 7.32 26.15 3.20
C PRO A 37 6.78 25.72 4.58
N PHE A 38 5.45 25.67 4.77
CA PHE A 38 4.81 25.34 6.05
C PHE A 38 4.33 23.89 6.15
N HIS A 39 4.04 23.22 5.04
CA HIS A 39 3.54 21.83 5.01
C HIS A 39 4.26 20.93 4.00
N GLY A 40 5.10 21.49 3.14
CA GLY A 40 5.80 20.81 2.05
C GLY A 40 7.19 20.30 2.44
N TYR A 41 8.03 20.05 1.44
CA TYR A 41 9.35 19.41 1.57
C TYR A 41 10.28 20.13 2.55
N ALA A 42 10.21 21.46 2.62
CA ALA A 42 11.10 22.26 3.46
C ALA A 42 10.88 22.06 4.97
N LYS A 43 9.70 21.61 5.39
CA LYS A 43 9.39 21.22 6.79
C LYS A 43 9.60 19.74 7.05
N ILE A 44 10.03 18.95 6.06
CA ILE A 44 10.63 17.65 6.36
C ILE A 44 11.89 17.98 7.13
N LYS A 45 11.74 18.07 8.46
CA LYS A 45 12.86 17.93 9.34
C LYS A 45 13.48 16.62 8.92
N ILE A 46 14.69 16.67 8.38
CA ILE A 46 15.68 15.63 8.65
C ILE A 46 15.92 15.75 10.16
N ASN A 47 14.89 15.49 10.96
CA ASN A 47 15.09 15.00 12.29
C ASN A 47 15.94 13.79 12.00
N ASP A 48 17.16 13.82 12.51
CA ASP A 48 17.87 12.59 12.85
C ASP A 48 16.80 11.56 13.22
N ARG A 49 16.93 10.32 12.76
CA ARG A 49 16.15 9.20 13.30
C ARG A 49 16.46 8.98 14.80
N LYS A 50 16.65 10.04 15.58
CA LYS A 50 16.61 10.15 17.02
C LYS A 50 15.27 9.58 17.45
N ASN A 51 15.32 8.39 18.02
CA ASN A 51 14.65 7.93 19.23
C ASN A 51 13.32 8.61 19.60
N ILE A 52 12.44 8.89 18.64
CA ILE A 52 11.04 9.23 18.93
C ILE A 52 10.28 7.91 18.96
N PHE A 53 10.64 7.08 19.92
CA PHE A 53 9.69 6.24 20.60
C PHE A 53 9.77 6.69 22.04
N ASP A 54 8.84 7.57 22.42
CA ASP A 54 8.49 7.65 23.83
C ASP A 54 8.23 6.20 24.27
N GLU A 55 8.99 5.74 25.27
CA GLU A 55 9.09 4.38 25.84
C GLU A 55 7.75 3.81 26.35
N LYS A 56 6.63 4.41 25.98
CA LYS A 56 5.35 4.33 26.65
C LYS A 56 4.22 4.05 25.68
N ILE A 57 4.38 3.03 24.85
CA ILE A 57 3.24 2.45 24.12
C ILE A 57 3.22 0.96 24.40
N ILE A 58 2.21 0.57 25.19
CA ILE A 58 1.80 -0.78 25.60
C ILE A 58 2.56 -1.31 26.82
N ASN A 59 1.81 -1.67 27.86
CA ASN A 59 2.32 -2.22 29.11
C ASN A 59 3.28 -3.39 28.81
N ASN A 60 4.55 -3.27 29.20
CA ASN A 60 5.60 -4.30 29.05
C ASN A 60 6.03 -4.68 27.62
N VAL A 61 6.07 -3.74 26.67
CA VAL A 61 6.80 -3.95 25.40
C VAL A 61 8.03 -3.05 25.32
N GLU A 62 9.19 -3.65 25.09
CA GLU A 62 10.46 -2.97 24.87
C GLU A 62 10.87 -3.11 23.39
N ILE A 63 11.29 -2.01 22.78
CA ILE A 63 11.75 -2.00 21.38
C ILE A 63 13.14 -1.36 21.34
N ILE A 64 14.11 -2.13 20.86
CA ILE A 64 15.51 -1.71 20.78
C ILE A 64 15.90 -1.65 19.30
N TRP A 65 16.45 -0.52 18.87
CA TRP A 65 17.03 -0.40 17.52
C TRP A 65 18.53 -0.64 17.59
N ASP A 66 19.03 -1.52 16.72
CA ASP A 66 20.47 -1.72 16.57
C ASP A 66 21.13 -0.58 15.77
N GLU A 67 22.45 -0.66 15.59
CA GLU A 67 23.23 0.32 14.82
C GLU A 67 22.81 0.43 13.34
N ASN A 68 22.18 -0.61 12.81
CA ASN A 68 21.63 -0.67 11.45
C ASN A 68 20.16 -0.23 11.38
N TYR A 69 19.59 0.24 12.50
CA TYR A 69 18.18 0.59 12.65
C TYR A 69 17.20 -0.57 12.46
N ILE A 70 17.64 -1.81 12.75
CA ILE A 70 16.79 -2.99 12.79
C ILE A 70 16.07 -3.03 14.15
N PRO A 71 14.72 -3.09 14.17
CA PRO A 71 13.96 -3.18 15.41
C PRO A 71 13.99 -4.59 16.01
N HIS A 72 14.36 -4.68 17.28
CA HIS A 72 14.21 -5.87 18.13
C HIS A 72 13.07 -5.61 19.11
N ILE A 73 12.00 -6.41 19.06
CA ILE A 73 10.79 -6.23 19.86
C ILE A 73 10.73 -7.32 20.92
N PHE A 74 10.65 -6.94 22.19
CA PHE A 74 10.52 -7.82 23.34
C PHE A 74 9.19 -7.58 24.02
N ALA A 75 8.40 -8.64 24.22
CA ALA A 75 7.10 -8.56 24.88
C ALA A 75 6.84 -9.85 25.67
N GLU A 76 6.08 -9.76 26.75
CA GLU A 76 5.70 -10.91 27.58
C GLU A 76 4.58 -11.77 26.95
N ASN A 77 3.84 -11.20 25.99
CA ASN A 77 2.71 -11.87 25.36
C ASN A 77 2.69 -11.67 23.84
N ASP A 78 2.18 -12.68 23.12
CA ASP A 78 2.05 -12.67 21.66
C ASP A 78 1.21 -11.48 21.15
N ASN A 79 0.20 -11.07 21.92
CA ASN A 79 -0.73 -10.02 21.50
C ASN A 79 -0.04 -8.67 21.31
N ASP A 80 0.74 -8.29 22.32
CA ASP A 80 1.42 -7.01 22.39
C ASP A 80 2.66 -7.04 21.50
N LEU A 81 3.29 -8.21 21.33
CA LEU A 81 4.33 -8.44 20.33
C LEU A 81 3.84 -8.12 18.91
N TYR A 82 2.74 -8.74 18.47
CA TYR A 82 2.21 -8.52 17.12
C TYR A 82 1.69 -7.09 16.93
N PHE A 83 1.10 -6.50 17.98
CA PHE A 83 0.72 -5.10 17.94
C PHE A 83 1.92 -4.18 17.73
N ALA A 84 2.98 -4.34 18.53
CA ALA A 84 4.19 -3.54 18.42
C ALA A 84 4.88 -3.74 17.06
N GLN A 85 4.89 -4.98 16.56
CA GLN A 85 5.37 -5.27 15.21
C GLN A 85 4.58 -4.48 14.16
N GLY A 86 3.25 -4.49 14.22
CA GLY A 86 2.40 -3.71 13.31
C GLY A 86 2.69 -2.21 13.38
N TYR A 87 2.85 -1.67 14.59
CA TYR A 87 3.17 -0.26 14.79
C TYR A 87 4.53 0.14 14.20
N VAL A 88 5.58 -0.65 14.45
CA VAL A 88 6.95 -0.39 13.95
C VAL A 88 7.00 -0.53 12.42
N VAL A 89 6.37 -1.56 11.86
CA VAL A 89 6.33 -1.75 10.41
C VAL A 89 5.58 -0.60 9.74
N ALA A 90 4.46 -0.14 10.33
CA ALA A 90 3.75 1.04 9.83
C ALA A 90 4.65 2.27 9.87
N ARG A 91 5.37 2.52 10.97
CA ARG A 91 6.31 3.64 11.02
C ARG A 91 7.29 3.65 9.86
N ASP A 92 7.91 2.50 9.60
CA ASP A 92 9.01 2.44 8.64
C ASP A 92 8.52 2.31 7.19
N ARG A 93 7.35 1.69 6.96
CA ARG A 93 6.91 1.20 5.65
C ARG A 93 5.46 1.49 5.32
N LEU A 94 4.80 2.44 6.00
CA LEU A 94 3.37 2.74 5.80
C LEU A 94 2.99 2.89 4.31
N TRP A 95 3.73 3.74 3.60
CA TRP A 95 3.45 3.97 2.18
C TRP A 95 3.67 2.73 1.33
N GLN A 96 4.76 1.99 1.56
CA GLN A 96 5.06 0.75 0.85
C GLN A 96 3.92 -0.27 1.03
N MET A 97 3.43 -0.44 2.25
CA MET A 97 2.34 -1.38 2.55
C MET A 97 1.04 -1.00 1.84
N ASP A 98 0.64 0.27 1.94
CA ASP A 98 -0.57 0.79 1.30
C ASP A 98 -0.48 0.69 -0.23
N PHE A 99 0.63 1.14 -0.80
CA PHE A 99 0.87 1.11 -2.24
C PHE A 99 0.84 -0.31 -2.81
N ILE A 100 1.59 -1.24 -2.20
CA ILE A 100 1.60 -2.65 -2.64
C ILE A 100 0.18 -3.22 -2.58
N THR A 101 -0.55 -2.98 -1.50
CA THR A 101 -1.92 -3.49 -1.37
C THR A 101 -2.83 -2.97 -2.48
N ARG A 102 -2.77 -1.66 -2.80
CA ARG A 102 -3.53 -1.06 -3.91
C ARG A 102 -3.16 -1.64 -5.28
N VAL A 103 -1.88 -1.94 -5.52
CA VAL A 103 -1.43 -2.59 -6.76
C VAL A 103 -2.11 -3.95 -6.91
N TYR A 104 -2.05 -4.80 -5.90
CA TYR A 104 -2.56 -6.17 -5.99
C TYR A 104 -4.08 -6.29 -5.83
N GLU A 105 -4.73 -5.31 -5.21
CA GLU A 105 -6.20 -5.17 -5.23
C GLU A 105 -6.72 -4.65 -6.59
N GLY A 106 -5.85 -4.10 -7.44
CA GLY A 106 -6.23 -3.45 -8.70
C GLY A 106 -7.00 -2.15 -8.46
N ARG A 107 -6.42 -1.28 -7.62
CA ARG A 107 -6.92 0.04 -7.21
C ARG A 107 -5.86 1.12 -7.35
N LEU A 108 -4.84 0.90 -8.18
CA LEU A 108 -3.74 1.84 -8.37
C LEU A 108 -4.22 3.14 -9.05
N SER A 109 -5.22 3.04 -9.92
CA SER A 109 -5.84 4.20 -10.59
C SER A 109 -6.52 5.17 -9.64
N GLU A 110 -6.88 4.76 -8.42
CA GLU A 110 -7.47 5.66 -7.41
C GLU A 110 -6.48 6.71 -6.92
N ILE A 111 -5.18 6.38 -6.84
CA ILE A 111 -4.15 7.26 -6.29
C ILE A 111 -3.29 7.92 -7.37
N LEU A 112 -3.05 7.23 -8.50
CA LEU A 112 -2.23 7.76 -9.60
C LEU A 112 -3.06 8.43 -10.70
N GLY A 113 -4.39 8.30 -10.67
CA GLY A 113 -5.28 8.83 -11.69
C GLY A 113 -5.40 7.96 -12.93
N TYR A 114 -6.11 8.51 -13.93
CA TYR A 114 -6.39 7.79 -15.18
C TYR A 114 -5.16 7.73 -16.08
N ASN A 115 -4.65 6.51 -16.30
CA ASN A 115 -3.67 6.22 -17.33
C ASN A 115 -3.97 4.82 -17.89
N HIS A 116 -3.82 4.64 -19.21
CA HIS A 116 -4.10 3.35 -19.87
C HIS A 116 -3.27 2.20 -19.30
N ALA A 117 -1.99 2.42 -19.00
CA ALA A 117 -1.12 1.41 -18.40
C ALA A 117 -1.58 1.03 -16.99
N ILE A 118 -1.96 2.02 -16.18
CA ILE A 118 -2.43 1.82 -14.80
C ILE A 118 -3.75 1.05 -14.78
N LEU A 119 -4.71 1.43 -15.63
CA LEU A 119 -5.97 0.69 -15.74
C LEU A 119 -5.78 -0.73 -16.28
N THR A 120 -4.80 -0.95 -17.15
CA THR A 120 -4.46 -2.29 -17.63
C THR A 120 -3.92 -3.13 -16.48
N ASN A 121 -3.06 -2.56 -15.63
CA ASN A 121 -2.58 -3.23 -14.42
C ASN A 121 -3.74 -3.54 -13.45
N ASP A 122 -4.62 -2.57 -13.18
CA ASP A 122 -5.75 -2.77 -12.26
C ASP A 122 -6.68 -3.88 -12.74
N ARG A 123 -7.03 -3.88 -14.03
CA ARG A 123 -7.81 -4.97 -14.64
C ARG A 123 -7.08 -6.30 -14.53
N PHE A 124 -5.79 -6.34 -14.86
CA PHE A 124 -4.99 -7.56 -14.78
C PHE A 124 -4.98 -8.14 -13.36
N MET A 125 -4.72 -7.33 -12.34
CA MET A 125 -4.67 -7.80 -10.95
C MET A 125 -6.04 -8.28 -10.45
N ARG A 126 -7.14 -7.64 -10.89
CA ARG A 126 -8.50 -8.14 -10.63
C ARG A 126 -8.77 -9.46 -11.34
N THR A 127 -8.27 -9.66 -12.56
CA THR A 127 -8.38 -10.93 -13.29
C THR A 127 -7.59 -12.06 -12.65
N VAL A 128 -6.40 -11.77 -12.09
CA VAL A 128 -5.61 -12.75 -11.33
C VAL A 128 -6.37 -13.24 -10.08
N GLY A 129 -7.21 -12.40 -9.48
CA GLY A 129 -8.08 -12.79 -8.38
C GLY A 129 -7.38 -12.86 -7.02
N ILE A 130 -6.35 -12.02 -6.80
CA ILE A 130 -5.62 -11.95 -5.52
C ILE A 130 -6.55 -11.64 -4.34
N THR A 131 -7.45 -10.68 -4.53
CA THR A 131 -8.49 -10.29 -3.58
C THR A 131 -9.35 -11.48 -3.16
N GLU A 132 -9.79 -12.32 -4.10
CA GLU A 132 -10.60 -13.51 -3.82
C GLU A 132 -9.80 -14.59 -3.12
N GLY A 133 -8.54 -14.81 -3.54
CA GLY A 133 -7.63 -15.72 -2.84
C GLY A 133 -7.36 -15.29 -1.40
N ALA A 134 -7.24 -13.99 -1.14
CA ALA A 134 -7.05 -13.44 0.21
C ALA A 134 -8.33 -13.55 1.05
N LYS A 135 -9.53 -13.30 0.48
CA LYS A 135 -10.82 -13.57 1.12
C LYS A 135 -10.94 -15.03 1.53
N GLN A 136 -10.59 -15.96 0.64
CA GLN A 136 -10.62 -17.39 0.93
C GLN A 136 -9.67 -17.76 2.07
N SER A 137 -8.44 -17.25 2.05
CA SER A 137 -7.48 -17.47 3.15
C SER A 137 -7.96 -16.89 4.48
N LEU A 138 -8.63 -15.74 4.49
CA LEU A 138 -9.20 -15.21 5.72
C LEU A 138 -10.43 -16.03 6.18
N SER A 139 -11.24 -16.54 5.25
CA SER A 139 -12.41 -17.37 5.56
C SER A 139 -12.03 -18.72 6.20
N SER A 140 -10.83 -19.24 5.94
CA SER A 140 -10.32 -20.42 6.66
C SER A 140 -9.89 -20.12 8.10
N ILE A 141 -9.74 -18.85 8.47
CA ILE A 141 -9.31 -18.40 9.80
C ILE A 141 -10.51 -17.95 10.64
N ALA A 142 -11.42 -17.19 10.05
CA ALA A 142 -12.63 -16.69 10.69
C ALA A 142 -13.76 -16.53 9.66
N VAL A 143 -14.99 -16.75 10.08
CA VAL A 143 -16.19 -16.69 9.23
C VAL A 143 -17.26 -15.84 9.91
N CYS A 144 -17.98 -15.04 9.14
CA CYS A 144 -19.17 -14.35 9.63
C CYS A 144 -20.36 -15.32 9.68
N GLU A 145 -21.06 -15.39 10.80
CA GLU A 145 -22.23 -16.27 11.00
C GLU A 145 -23.36 -15.95 10.01
N GLN A 146 -23.62 -14.66 9.76
CA GLN A 146 -24.59 -14.20 8.78
C GLN A 146 -23.87 -13.84 7.48
N LYS A 147 -24.01 -14.69 6.46
CA LYS A 147 -23.57 -14.39 5.10
C LYS A 147 -24.52 -13.37 4.48
N GLU A 148 -24.16 -12.10 4.52
CA GLU A 148 -24.79 -11.08 3.69
C GLU A 148 -23.80 -10.42 2.73
N SER A 149 -24.34 -10.01 1.59
CA SER A 149 -23.70 -9.84 0.28
C SER A 149 -22.24 -9.38 0.31
N ILE A 150 -21.36 -10.06 -0.44
CA ILE A 150 -20.06 -9.52 -0.84
C ILE A 150 -20.35 -8.23 -1.62
N ASN A 151 -20.33 -7.11 -0.92
CA ASN A 151 -20.35 -5.79 -1.50
C ASN A 151 -19.04 -5.60 -2.28
N GLN A 152 -19.11 -4.87 -3.40
CA GLN A 152 -17.97 -4.68 -4.31
C GLN A 152 -16.76 -4.00 -3.62
N ASN A 153 -16.97 -3.40 -2.45
CA ASN A 153 -15.98 -2.70 -1.62
C ASN A 153 -15.73 -3.43 -0.29
N TRP A 154 -15.41 -4.73 -0.36
CA TRP A 154 -15.14 -5.54 0.82
C TRP A 154 -13.77 -5.18 1.42
N ASN A 155 -13.76 -4.53 2.59
CA ASN A 155 -12.54 -4.06 3.28
C ASN A 155 -12.06 -5.02 4.39
N GLY A 156 -12.66 -6.20 4.48
CA GLY A 156 -12.36 -7.24 5.48
C GLY A 156 -13.60 -7.74 6.21
N LEU A 157 -13.44 -8.82 6.98
CA LEU A 157 -14.54 -9.39 7.77
C LEU A 157 -15.10 -8.38 8.79
N GLU A 158 -14.23 -7.59 9.42
CA GLU A 158 -14.63 -6.64 10.48
C GLU A 158 -15.52 -5.50 9.97
N SER A 159 -15.40 -5.09 8.70
CA SER A 159 -16.21 -4.02 8.11
C SER A 159 -17.49 -4.51 7.45
N SER A 160 -17.59 -5.81 7.17
CA SER A 160 -18.63 -6.39 6.32
C SER A 160 -19.51 -7.42 7.04
N CYS A 161 -19.08 -7.92 8.19
CA CYS A 161 -19.88 -8.86 8.98
C CYS A 161 -20.92 -8.10 9.82
N THR A 162 -22.20 -8.39 9.58
CA THR A 162 -23.33 -7.86 10.36
C THR A 162 -23.67 -8.72 11.59
N GLY A 163 -23.21 -9.99 11.61
CA GLY A 163 -23.42 -10.95 12.70
C GLY A 163 -22.18 -11.19 13.56
N GLU A 164 -22.17 -12.30 14.31
CA GLU A 164 -21.02 -12.72 15.10
C GLU A 164 -19.91 -13.28 14.20
N ILE A 165 -18.65 -12.96 14.53
CA ILE A 165 -17.48 -13.53 13.85
C ILE A 165 -17.11 -14.83 14.56
N ILE A 166 -17.32 -15.95 13.88
CA ILE A 166 -16.90 -17.29 14.32
C ILE A 166 -15.43 -17.46 14.00
N ILE A 167 -14.61 -17.59 15.04
CA ILE A 167 -13.16 -17.72 14.90
C ILE A 167 -12.81 -19.22 14.85
N LEU A 168 -12.31 -19.67 13.70
CA LEU A 168 -11.89 -21.07 13.49
C LEU A 168 -10.47 -21.31 14.00
N GLU A 169 -9.58 -20.32 13.79
CA GLU A 169 -8.16 -20.37 14.18
C GLU A 169 -7.82 -19.19 15.11
N PRO A 170 -8.06 -19.33 16.43
CA PRO A 170 -7.95 -18.21 17.38
C PRO A 170 -6.57 -17.56 17.42
N LYS A 171 -5.51 -18.35 17.35
CA LYS A 171 -4.14 -17.85 17.40
C LYS A 171 -3.81 -16.96 16.20
N ILE A 172 -4.13 -17.44 14.99
CA ILE A 172 -3.86 -16.71 13.74
C ILE A 172 -4.74 -15.47 13.66
N TYR A 173 -6.03 -15.58 13.99
CA TYR A 173 -6.93 -14.43 13.99
C TYR A 173 -6.47 -13.34 14.96
N LYS A 174 -6.06 -13.73 16.17
CA LYS A 174 -5.50 -12.80 17.16
C LYS A 174 -4.22 -12.13 16.65
N MET A 175 -3.31 -12.88 16.03
CA MET A 175 -2.10 -12.33 15.42
C MET A 175 -2.42 -11.25 14.37
N LEU A 176 -3.29 -11.57 13.40
CA LEU A 176 -3.62 -10.65 12.31
C LEU A 176 -4.35 -9.40 12.81
N THR A 177 -5.27 -9.56 13.76
CA THR A 177 -6.03 -8.43 14.32
C THR A 177 -5.14 -7.54 15.18
N SER A 178 -4.25 -8.09 16.00
CA SER A 178 -3.33 -7.30 16.81
C SER A 178 -2.30 -6.55 15.98
N PHE A 179 -1.74 -7.19 14.94
CA PHE A 179 -0.90 -6.51 13.96
C PHE A 179 -1.64 -5.34 13.29
N SER A 180 -2.87 -5.57 12.82
CA SER A 180 -3.69 -4.53 12.17
C SER A 180 -4.00 -3.36 13.12
N LYS A 181 -4.30 -3.65 14.39
CA LYS A 181 -4.50 -2.63 15.43
C LYS A 181 -3.24 -1.80 15.67
N GLY A 182 -2.06 -2.41 15.65
CA GLY A 182 -0.77 -1.72 15.74
C GLY A 182 -0.54 -0.74 14.59
N VAL A 183 -0.78 -1.19 13.35
CA VAL A 183 -0.70 -0.34 12.16
C VAL A 183 -1.67 0.84 12.26
N ASN A 184 -2.93 0.57 12.62
CA ASN A 184 -3.96 1.59 12.75
C ASN A 184 -3.68 2.59 13.88
N LYS A 185 -3.05 2.12 14.97
CA LYS A 185 -2.60 3.00 16.05
C LYS A 185 -1.55 4.00 15.54
N TYR A 186 -0.62 3.56 14.69
CA TYR A 186 0.36 4.47 14.07
C TYR A 186 -0.32 5.48 13.14
N ILE A 187 -1.19 5.01 12.24
CA ILE A 187 -1.97 5.85 11.31
C ILE A 187 -2.74 6.94 12.08
N ASN A 188 -3.35 6.59 13.21
CA ASN A 188 -4.10 7.54 14.04
C ASN A 188 -3.23 8.48 14.88
N SER A 189 -1.95 8.13 15.10
CA SER A 189 -1.03 8.95 15.90
C SER A 189 -0.32 10.03 15.09
N ILE A 190 -0.25 9.87 13.77
CA ILE A 190 0.54 10.74 12.90
C ILE A 190 -0.32 11.86 12.28
N ALA A 191 0.20 13.09 12.32
CA ALA A 191 -0.43 14.23 11.63
C ALA A 191 -0.09 14.23 10.13
N TRP A 192 -0.91 14.92 9.32
CA TRP A 192 -0.70 15.04 7.87
C TRP A 192 0.72 15.51 7.49
N ASP A 193 1.27 16.46 8.25
CA ASP A 193 2.61 17.02 8.01
C ASP A 193 3.73 16.00 8.17
N GLU A 194 3.54 15.04 9.07
CA GLU A 194 4.51 14.01 9.43
C GLU A 194 4.41 12.75 8.57
N LEU A 195 3.34 12.61 7.77
CA LEU A 195 3.19 11.47 6.86
C LEU A 195 4.36 11.37 5.86
N PRO A 196 4.67 10.13 5.42
CA PRO A 196 5.62 9.90 4.34
C PRO A 196 5.34 10.80 3.13
N ILE A 197 6.41 11.27 2.50
CA ILE A 197 6.34 12.28 1.45
C ILE A 197 5.50 11.82 0.26
N GLU A 198 5.48 10.52 -0.01
CA GLU A 198 4.76 9.92 -1.13
C GLU A 198 3.25 10.16 -1.03
N PHE A 199 2.67 10.14 0.17
CA PHE A 199 1.26 10.50 0.39
C PHE A 199 0.98 11.97 0.07
N LYS A 200 1.91 12.85 0.42
CA LYS A 200 1.81 14.30 0.15
C LYS A 200 1.97 14.62 -1.33
N ILE A 201 2.90 13.94 -2.00
CA ILE A 201 3.12 14.08 -3.45
C ILE A 201 1.90 13.57 -4.20
N LEU A 202 1.35 12.41 -3.84
CA LEU A 202 0.22 11.82 -4.56
C LEU A 202 -1.14 12.35 -4.11
N ASP A 203 -1.15 13.23 -3.10
CA ASP A 203 -2.34 13.89 -2.55
C ASP A 203 -3.44 12.93 -2.10
N TYR A 204 -3.05 11.92 -1.30
CA TYR A 204 -3.99 10.96 -0.73
C TYR A 204 -3.56 10.53 0.69
N GLN A 205 -4.50 9.93 1.43
CA GLN A 205 -4.28 9.46 2.80
C GLN A 205 -4.16 7.93 2.85
N PRO A 206 -3.37 7.37 3.79
CA PRO A 206 -3.32 5.94 4.03
C PRO A 206 -4.70 5.42 4.46
N GLU A 207 -5.06 4.23 3.97
CA GLU A 207 -6.25 3.55 4.45
C GLU A 207 -5.96 2.75 5.72
N TYR A 208 -6.99 2.54 6.54
CA TYR A 208 -6.90 1.62 7.65
C TYR A 208 -6.49 0.21 7.19
N TRP A 209 -5.71 -0.42 8.04
CA TRP A 209 -5.22 -1.78 7.88
C TRP A 209 -6.19 -2.77 8.50
N SER A 210 -6.54 -3.80 7.75
CA SER A 210 -7.38 -4.91 8.21
C SER A 210 -6.62 -6.23 8.06
N PRO A 211 -7.03 -7.30 8.77
CA PRO A 211 -6.48 -8.65 8.57
C PRO A 211 -6.48 -9.09 7.10
N PHE A 212 -7.47 -8.63 6.32
CA PHE A 212 -7.55 -8.88 4.90
C PHE A 212 -6.37 -8.31 4.11
N LYS A 213 -5.95 -7.07 4.39
CA LYS A 213 -4.79 -6.45 3.70
C LYS A 213 -3.50 -7.23 3.96
N THR A 214 -3.33 -7.78 5.16
CA THR A 214 -2.24 -8.72 5.45
C THR A 214 -2.31 -9.97 4.57
N CYS A 215 -3.49 -10.55 4.37
CA CYS A 215 -3.66 -11.68 3.45
C CYS A 215 -3.33 -11.32 2.00
N ILE A 216 -3.66 -10.10 1.55
CA ILE A 216 -3.29 -9.61 0.21
C ILE A 216 -1.77 -9.54 0.06
N LEU A 217 -1.05 -8.99 1.04
CA LEU A 217 0.41 -8.95 1.01
C LEU A 217 1.03 -10.36 0.93
N LEU A 218 0.48 -11.35 1.64
CA LEU A 218 0.97 -12.72 1.56
C LEU A 218 0.67 -13.36 0.19
N LYS A 219 -0.51 -13.09 -0.37
CA LYS A 219 -0.88 -13.57 -1.71
C LYS A 219 -0.08 -12.90 -2.81
N SER A 220 0.28 -11.63 -2.66
CA SER A 220 1.13 -10.95 -3.62
C SER A 220 2.51 -11.58 -3.70
N MET A 221 3.11 -11.95 -2.55
CA MET A 221 4.37 -12.70 -2.52
C MET A 221 4.23 -14.05 -3.23
N THR A 222 3.12 -14.75 -3.03
CA THR A 222 2.82 -16.00 -3.74
C THR A 222 2.83 -15.78 -5.25
N LEU A 223 2.14 -14.75 -5.75
CA LEU A 223 2.12 -14.43 -7.19
C LEU A 223 3.52 -14.10 -7.73
N THR A 224 4.32 -13.34 -6.98
CA THR A 224 5.67 -12.98 -7.45
C THR A 224 6.62 -14.17 -7.54
N LEU A 225 6.40 -15.22 -6.73
CA LEU A 225 7.23 -16.42 -6.70
C LEU A 225 6.75 -17.51 -7.66
N SER A 226 5.44 -17.68 -7.83
CA SER A 226 4.85 -18.78 -8.62
C SER A 226 4.10 -18.36 -9.88
N GLY A 227 3.89 -17.06 -10.10
CA GLY A 227 3.05 -16.55 -11.19
C GLY A 227 3.71 -16.50 -12.57
N ARG A 228 5.01 -16.81 -12.69
CA ARG A 228 5.71 -16.75 -13.98
C ARG A 228 5.39 -18.00 -14.80
N ASN A 229 4.80 -17.80 -15.99
CA ASN A 229 4.56 -18.85 -16.98
C ASN A 229 5.05 -18.38 -18.37
N SER A 230 5.69 -19.27 -19.12
CA SER A 230 6.13 -19.08 -20.50
C SER A 230 5.44 -19.99 -21.52
N ASP A 231 4.56 -20.90 -21.10
CA ASP A 231 3.89 -21.90 -21.95
C ASP A 231 3.16 -21.24 -23.12
N ILE A 232 2.44 -20.14 -22.83
CA ILE A 232 1.71 -19.37 -23.85
C ILE A 232 2.68 -18.75 -24.86
N VAL A 233 3.78 -18.16 -24.39
CA VAL A 233 4.78 -17.55 -25.26
C VAL A 233 5.46 -18.61 -26.12
N TYR A 234 5.78 -19.76 -25.53
CA TYR A 234 6.34 -20.91 -26.23
C TYR A 234 5.40 -21.38 -27.36
N GLU A 235 4.11 -21.56 -27.07
CA GLU A 235 3.15 -22.03 -28.06
C GLU A 235 2.93 -21.02 -29.19
N VAL A 236 2.89 -19.71 -28.88
CA VAL A 236 2.81 -18.65 -29.89
C VAL A 236 4.03 -18.65 -30.81
N ILE A 237 5.25 -18.79 -30.26
CA ILE A 237 6.48 -18.86 -31.07
C ILE A 237 6.50 -20.13 -31.91
N LYS A 238 6.10 -21.27 -31.34
CA LYS A 238 6.03 -22.56 -32.04
C LYS A 238 5.06 -22.50 -33.21
N GLN A 239 3.88 -21.90 -33.03
CA GLN A 239 2.89 -21.74 -34.11
C GLN A 239 3.36 -20.80 -35.21
N LYS A 240 4.06 -19.72 -34.86
CA LYS A 240 4.46 -18.68 -35.83
C LYS A 240 5.79 -18.94 -36.54
N TYR A 241 6.75 -19.54 -35.84
CA TYR A 241 8.14 -19.69 -36.31
C TYR A 241 8.63 -21.15 -36.28
N GLY A 242 7.77 -22.10 -35.95
CA GLY A 242 8.11 -23.52 -35.89
C GLY A 242 8.75 -23.95 -34.56
N ILE A 243 8.78 -25.26 -34.35
CA ILE A 243 9.25 -25.86 -33.10
C ILE A 243 10.75 -25.65 -32.86
N GLU A 244 11.57 -25.61 -33.91
CA GLU A 244 13.02 -25.38 -33.77
C GLU A 244 13.31 -23.97 -33.24
N SER A 245 12.62 -22.97 -33.78
CA SER A 245 12.70 -21.59 -33.28
C SER A 245 12.28 -21.51 -31.81
N ALA A 246 11.14 -22.13 -31.45
CA ALA A 246 10.68 -22.16 -30.06
C ALA A 246 11.70 -22.81 -29.11
N LYS A 247 12.26 -23.96 -29.49
CA LYS A 247 13.32 -24.64 -28.73
C LYS A 247 14.57 -23.78 -28.57
N ASN A 248 14.96 -23.03 -29.60
CA ASN A 248 16.11 -22.13 -29.54
C ASN A 248 15.89 -20.93 -28.60
N TYR A 249 14.67 -20.37 -28.55
CA TYR A 249 14.34 -19.30 -27.60
C TYR A 249 14.17 -19.79 -26.15
N PHE A 250 13.81 -21.07 -25.98
CA PHE A 250 13.50 -21.67 -24.68
C PHE A 250 14.45 -22.84 -24.35
N GLN A 251 15.74 -22.70 -24.65
CA GLN A 251 16.74 -23.77 -24.47
C GLN A 251 16.75 -24.39 -23.05
N SER A 252 16.52 -23.57 -22.02
CA SER A 252 16.48 -24.02 -20.62
C SER A 252 15.28 -24.90 -20.25
N PHE A 253 14.20 -24.90 -21.03
CA PHE A 253 12.98 -25.68 -20.73
C PHE A 253 13.12 -27.18 -20.98
N HIS A 254 14.19 -27.60 -21.66
CA HIS A 254 14.41 -29.00 -22.04
C HIS A 254 15.57 -29.66 -21.28
N THR A 255 16.16 -28.96 -20.31
CA THR A 255 17.27 -29.44 -19.48
C THR A 255 16.87 -29.46 -18.02
N SER A 256 15.99 -30.41 -17.67
CA SER A 256 15.79 -30.94 -16.32
C SER A 256 14.96 -32.21 -16.41
#